data_AF-A0A7J5XUX0-F1
#
_entry.id   AF-A0A7J5XUX0-F1
#
_cell.length_a   1.000
_cell.length_b   1.000
_cell.length_c   1.000
_cell.angle_alpha   90.00
_cell.angle_beta   90.00
_cell.angle_gamma   90.00
#
_symmetry.space_group_name_H-M   'P 1'
#
loop_
_entity.id
_entity.type
_entity.pdbx_description
1 polymer ?
#
loop_
_entity_poly.entity_id
_entity_poly.type
_entity_poly.pdbx_seq_one_letter_code
_entity_poly.pdbx_strand_id
1 'polypeptide(L)'
;MHPPWCRFEAQSCGSSSAMALLTSSIPTNLSGHTNNPVKGLRTFRELYKDNTFRSFTDLSSEFELPTSHLFRYFQIRHCTKSLFPSFPSLPPNQIWDEFLCSDPLQKSLISKIYNKLLTDDSSHTTKIKAAWEAELDYNRYNSGQLDILAFTSLLARRLLLLHWKSKKAPSNAKWRSDVMSFLKLEKIKYSLRGGTSMFYTKWQPFLTFFQSLAFLSTD
;
A
#
# COMPACT_ATOMS: atom_id res chain seq x y z
N MET A 1 -1.10 3.16 -21.54
CA MET A 1 0.13 2.42 -21.91
C MET A 1 0.96 2.23 -20.65
N HIS A 2 1.14 0.99 -20.17
CA HIS A 2 1.76 0.71 -18.88
C HIS A 2 3.22 1.21 -18.81
N PRO A 3 3.70 1.75 -17.67
CA PRO A 3 5.10 2.08 -17.51
C PRO A 3 5.96 0.81 -17.60
N PRO A 4 7.06 0.80 -18.38
CA PRO A 4 7.97 -0.34 -18.46
C PRO A 4 8.47 -0.76 -17.07
N TRP A 5 8.77 0.21 -16.20
CA TRP A 5 9.23 -0.05 -14.82
C TRP A 5 8.17 -0.71 -13.93
N CYS A 6 6.89 -0.31 -14.01
CA CYS A 6 5.82 -0.99 -13.28
C CYS A 6 5.68 -2.45 -13.76
N ARG A 7 5.91 -2.69 -15.05
CA ARG A 7 5.94 -4.05 -15.61
C ARG A 7 7.15 -4.83 -15.10
N PHE A 8 8.34 -4.23 -15.00
CA PHE A 8 9.53 -4.86 -14.42
C PHE A 8 9.37 -5.12 -12.90
N GLU A 9 8.75 -4.22 -12.15
CA GLU A 9 8.43 -4.40 -10.72
C GLU A 9 7.37 -5.49 -10.53
N ALA A 10 6.30 -5.48 -11.34
CA ALA A 10 5.28 -6.54 -11.32
C ALA A 10 5.85 -7.91 -11.75
N GLN A 11 6.78 -7.94 -12.72
CA GLN A 11 7.50 -9.16 -13.15
C GLN A 11 8.50 -9.64 -12.08
N SER A 12 9.15 -8.72 -11.37
CA SER A 12 9.98 -9.03 -10.18
C SER A 12 9.13 -9.59 -9.04
N CYS A 13 7.86 -9.18 -8.94
CA CYS A 13 6.85 -9.74 -8.02
C CYS A 13 6.28 -11.09 -8.48
N GLY A 14 6.66 -11.63 -9.64
CA GLY A 14 6.14 -12.89 -10.17
C GLY A 14 6.52 -14.15 -9.37
N SER A 15 7.26 -14.03 -8.26
CA SER A 15 7.63 -15.21 -7.44
C SER A 15 7.81 -14.94 -5.95
N SER A 16 7.98 -13.69 -5.55
CA SER A 16 7.63 -13.19 -4.22
C SER A 16 6.46 -12.28 -4.45
N SER A 17 5.26 -12.87 -4.39
CA SER A 17 4.04 -12.16 -4.71
C SER A 17 3.98 -10.86 -3.92
N ALA A 18 3.44 -9.78 -4.51
CA ALA A 18 3.02 -8.63 -3.73
C ALA A 18 2.16 -9.08 -2.51
N MET A 19 1.48 -10.22 -2.64
CA MET A 19 0.90 -10.98 -1.52
C MET A 19 1.92 -11.34 -0.43
N ALA A 20 3.04 -12.03 -0.68
CA ALA A 20 4.06 -12.33 0.34
C ALA A 20 4.61 -11.07 1.02
N LEU A 21 4.65 -9.92 0.33
CA LEU A 21 5.04 -8.63 0.93
C LEU A 21 3.88 -7.93 1.67
N LEU A 22 2.62 -8.15 1.29
CA LEU A 22 1.45 -7.61 2.00
C LEU A 22 0.96 -8.53 3.13
N THR A 23 1.29 -9.83 3.10
CA THR A 23 0.85 -10.87 4.03
C THR A 23 1.96 -11.48 4.87
N SER A 24 3.24 -11.13 4.65
CA SER A 24 4.23 -11.31 5.70
C SER A 24 3.67 -10.63 6.94
N SER A 25 3.43 -11.40 8.00
CA SER A 25 2.69 -10.98 9.18
C SER A 25 3.12 -9.58 9.59
N ILE A 26 2.33 -8.58 9.19
CA ILE A 26 2.42 -7.28 9.83
C ILE A 26 2.07 -7.63 11.27
N PRO A 27 2.87 -7.26 12.28
CA PRO A 27 2.47 -7.40 13.66
C PRO A 27 1.37 -6.36 13.94
N THR A 28 0.25 -6.46 13.22
CA THR A 28 -1.01 -5.90 13.65
C THR A 28 -1.51 -6.85 14.73
N ASN A 29 -1.36 -6.41 15.96
CA ASN A 29 -2.13 -6.95 17.07
C ASN A 29 -3.62 -6.68 16.76
N LEU A 30 -4.21 -7.55 15.95
CA LEU A 30 -5.61 -7.44 15.51
C LEU A 30 -6.54 -7.68 16.70
N SER A 31 -6.10 -8.45 17.70
CA SER A 31 -6.87 -8.73 18.91
C SER A 31 -7.04 -7.52 19.84
N GLY A 32 -6.24 -6.46 19.68
CA GLY A 32 -6.44 -5.19 20.39
C GLY A 32 -7.62 -4.36 19.87
N HIS A 33 -8.18 -4.66 18.68
CA HIS A 33 -9.20 -3.82 18.04
C HIS A 33 -10.51 -4.56 17.68
N THR A 34 -10.65 -5.86 17.94
CA THR A 34 -11.82 -6.64 17.46
C THR A 34 -12.69 -7.26 18.55
N ASN A 35 -12.59 -6.83 19.81
CA ASN A 35 -13.52 -7.27 20.86
C ASN A 35 -14.35 -6.10 21.41
N ASN A 36 -14.97 -5.32 20.52
CA ASN A 36 -16.08 -4.46 20.92
C ASN A 36 -17.37 -5.09 20.40
N PRO A 37 -18.34 -5.49 21.25
CA PRO A 37 -19.64 -5.96 20.80
C PRO A 37 -20.24 -4.84 19.93
N VAL A 38 -20.48 -5.15 18.66
CA VAL A 38 -20.63 -4.12 17.63
C VAL A 38 -22.00 -3.46 17.72
N LYS A 39 -22.13 -2.49 18.63
CA LYS A 39 -23.17 -1.48 18.66
C LYS A 39 -22.54 -0.14 18.27
N GLY A 40 -22.91 0.38 17.09
CA GLY A 40 -22.37 1.63 16.56
C GLY A 40 -22.33 1.68 15.03
N LEU A 41 -22.08 2.88 14.51
CA LEU A 41 -21.98 3.14 13.07
C LEU A 41 -20.74 2.49 12.47
N ARG A 42 -20.92 1.61 11.48
CA ARG A 42 -19.83 0.89 10.80
C ARG A 42 -19.46 1.52 9.47
N THR A 43 -20.45 2.08 8.78
CA THR A 43 -20.28 2.61 7.43
C THR A 43 -20.75 4.05 7.34
N PHE A 44 -20.16 4.81 6.42
CA PHE A 44 -20.59 6.18 6.14
C PHE A 44 -22.05 6.22 5.63
N ARG A 45 -22.50 5.16 4.96
CA ARG A 45 -23.87 5.00 4.46
C ARG A 45 -24.92 4.97 5.58
N GLU A 46 -24.58 4.44 6.76
CA GLU A 46 -25.51 4.40 7.90
C GLU A 46 -25.84 5.79 8.49
N LEU A 47 -25.07 6.82 8.12
CA LEU A 47 -25.38 8.23 8.44
C LEU A 47 -26.56 8.80 7.62
N TYR A 48 -27.04 8.06 6.62
CA TYR A 48 -28.12 8.47 5.73
C TYR A 48 -29.32 7.53 5.85
N LYS A 49 -30.53 8.10 5.82
CA LYS A 49 -31.80 7.36 5.69
C LYS A 49 -32.64 8.08 4.65
N ASP A 50 -33.27 7.32 3.75
CA ASP A 50 -34.08 7.88 2.66
C ASP A 50 -33.31 8.94 1.85
N ASN A 51 -32.03 8.64 1.54
CA ASN A 51 -31.08 9.53 0.86
C ASN A 51 -30.84 10.90 1.54
N THR A 52 -31.19 11.04 2.82
CA THR A 52 -31.02 12.28 3.59
C THR A 52 -30.16 12.04 4.82
N PHE A 53 -29.27 12.99 5.14
CA PHE A 53 -28.40 12.90 6.32
C PHE A 53 -29.23 12.88 7.62
N ARG A 54 -29.02 11.87 8.47
CA ARG A 54 -29.82 11.63 9.69
C ARG A 54 -29.49 12.61 10.80
N SER A 55 -30.46 12.86 11.68
CA SER A 55 -30.24 13.63 12.92
C SER A 55 -29.51 12.80 13.98
N PHE A 56 -28.90 13.45 14.97
CA PHE A 56 -28.26 12.73 16.07
C PHE A 56 -29.26 11.91 16.89
N THR A 57 -30.49 12.39 17.07
CA THR A 57 -31.54 11.69 17.80
C THR A 57 -31.96 10.39 17.10
N ASP A 58 -32.02 10.40 15.77
CA ASP A 58 -32.33 9.19 14.98
C ASP A 58 -31.20 8.17 15.02
N LEU A 59 -29.94 8.63 15.04
CA LEU A 59 -28.77 7.76 15.11
C LEU A 59 -28.57 7.20 16.52
N SER A 60 -28.86 7.99 17.55
CA SER A 60 -28.74 7.59 18.95
C SER A 60 -29.80 6.55 19.34
N SER A 61 -31.03 6.66 18.82
CA SER A 61 -32.08 5.67 19.05
C SER A 61 -31.84 4.35 18.34
N GLU A 62 -31.29 4.37 17.12
CA GLU A 62 -31.07 3.15 16.31
C GLU A 62 -29.77 2.40 16.66
N PHE A 63 -28.69 3.13 16.94
CA PHE A 63 -27.36 2.55 17.18
C PHE A 63 -26.93 2.61 18.65
N GLU A 64 -27.83 2.99 19.57
CA GLU A 64 -27.57 3.17 21.00
C GLU A 64 -26.35 4.08 21.28
N LEU A 65 -26.17 5.14 20.48
CA LEU A 65 -25.00 6.02 20.61
C LEU A 65 -25.08 6.88 21.88
N PRO A 66 -24.03 6.93 22.71
CA PRO A 66 -23.97 7.81 23.88
C PRO A 66 -24.07 9.28 23.50
N THR A 67 -24.69 10.10 24.35
CA THR A 67 -24.79 11.56 24.18
C THR A 67 -23.42 12.26 24.12
N SER A 68 -22.37 11.65 24.67
CA SER A 68 -20.99 12.12 24.55
C SER A 68 -20.47 12.18 23.11
N HIS A 69 -21.09 11.44 22.18
CA HIS A 69 -20.72 11.44 20.76
C HIS A 69 -21.38 12.57 19.95
N LEU A 70 -22.22 13.42 20.57
CA LEU A 70 -22.90 14.53 19.90
C LEU A 70 -21.91 15.48 19.21
N PHE A 71 -20.79 15.80 19.87
CA PHE A 71 -19.77 16.66 19.26
C PHE A 71 -19.10 16.02 18.05
N ARG A 72 -18.82 14.71 18.11
CA ARG A 72 -18.27 13.94 16.98
C ARG A 72 -19.24 13.90 15.81
N TYR A 73 -20.53 13.78 16.08
CA TYR A 73 -21.57 13.89 15.07
C TYR A 73 -21.54 15.25 14.36
N PHE A 74 -21.42 16.37 15.10
CA PHE A 74 -21.30 17.68 14.47
C PHE A 74 -20.04 17.84 13.63
N GLN A 75 -18.91 17.29 14.08
CA GLN A 75 -17.67 17.28 13.30
C GLN A 75 -17.85 16.52 11.98
N ILE A 76 -18.45 15.32 12.02
CA ILE A 76 -18.72 14.52 10.83
C ILE A 76 -19.69 15.27 9.91
N ARG A 77 -20.81 15.79 10.44
CA ARG A 77 -21.80 16.56 9.67
C ARG A 77 -21.18 17.78 8.98
N HIS A 78 -20.32 18.52 9.68
CA HIS A 78 -19.61 19.66 9.10
C HIS A 78 -18.63 19.22 8.01
N CYS A 79 -17.87 18.15 8.25
CA CYS A 79 -16.96 17.57 7.27
C CYS A 79 -17.70 17.13 6.00
N THR A 80 -18.80 16.39 6.15
CA THR A 80 -19.68 15.97 5.05
C THR A 80 -20.21 17.17 4.27
N LYS A 81 -20.64 18.24 4.95
CA LYS A 81 -21.07 19.48 4.30
C LYS A 81 -19.94 20.17 3.53
N SER A 82 -18.71 20.11 4.03
CA SER A 82 -17.55 20.71 3.37
C SER A 82 -17.07 19.90 2.17
N LEU A 83 -17.20 18.57 2.21
CA LEU A 83 -16.74 17.68 1.16
C LEU A 83 -17.75 17.54 0.02
N PHE A 84 -19.05 17.63 0.33
CA PHE A 84 -20.12 17.39 -0.64
C PHE A 84 -21.03 18.62 -0.81
N PRO A 85 -20.98 19.28 -1.99
CA PRO A 85 -21.87 20.40 -2.29
C PRO A 85 -23.36 20.04 -2.27
N SER A 86 -23.71 18.76 -2.44
CA SER A 86 -25.09 18.25 -2.47
C SER A 86 -25.69 17.97 -1.08
N PHE A 87 -25.03 18.36 0.02
CA PHE A 87 -25.59 18.17 1.36
C PHE A 87 -26.97 18.85 1.51
N PRO A 88 -28.00 18.18 2.08
CA PRO A 88 -27.97 16.96 2.90
C PRO A 88 -28.26 15.65 2.14
N SER A 89 -28.36 15.68 0.80
CA SER A 89 -28.63 14.47 0.04
C SER A 89 -27.40 13.56 -0.03
N LEU A 90 -27.65 12.25 -0.14
CA LEU A 90 -26.59 11.26 -0.31
C LEU A 90 -25.79 11.60 -1.58
N PRO A 91 -24.45 11.79 -1.47
CA PRO A 91 -23.63 12.01 -2.65
C PRO A 91 -23.65 10.77 -3.56
N PRO A 92 -23.37 10.92 -4.86
CA PRO A 92 -23.22 9.79 -5.77
C PRO A 92 -22.24 8.75 -5.20
N ASN A 93 -22.52 7.45 -5.40
CA ASN A 93 -21.71 6.35 -4.86
C ASN A 93 -20.22 6.64 -5.03
N GLN A 94 -19.52 6.82 -3.92
CA GLN A 94 -18.09 7.01 -3.95
C GLN A 94 -17.41 5.66 -4.18
N ILE A 95 -16.36 5.65 -5.00
CA ILE A 95 -15.57 4.44 -5.28
C ILE A 95 -15.05 3.84 -3.95
N TRP A 96 -14.72 4.70 -2.98
CA TRP A 96 -14.31 4.33 -1.63
C TRP A 96 -15.39 3.62 -0.81
N ASP A 97 -16.66 3.99 -0.97
CA ASP A 97 -17.76 3.32 -0.26
C ASP A 97 -17.90 1.86 -0.69
N GLU A 98 -17.70 1.57 -1.98
CA GLU A 98 -17.69 0.19 -2.48
C GLU A 98 -16.53 -0.62 -1.90
N PHE A 99 -15.36 0.00 -1.73
CA PHE A 99 -14.19 -0.66 -1.12
C PHE A 99 -14.40 -0.95 0.36
N LEU A 100 -14.93 0.01 1.12
CA LEU A 100 -15.15 -0.13 2.56
C LEU A 100 -16.30 -1.08 2.90
N CYS A 101 -17.28 -1.24 2.00
CA CYS A 101 -18.40 -2.16 2.18
C CYS A 101 -18.15 -3.58 1.63
N SER A 102 -16.99 -3.83 1.02
CA SER A 102 -16.64 -5.15 0.48
C SER A 102 -16.31 -6.14 1.60
N ASP A 103 -16.79 -7.39 1.48
CA ASP A 103 -16.49 -8.45 2.46
C ASP A 103 -14.98 -8.75 2.50
N PRO A 104 -14.30 -8.54 3.65
CA PRO A 104 -12.87 -8.80 3.80
C PRO A 104 -12.49 -10.27 3.58
N LEU A 105 -13.44 -11.21 3.70
CA LEU A 105 -13.22 -12.65 3.51
C LEU A 105 -13.47 -13.12 2.07
N GLN A 106 -13.86 -12.20 1.17
CA GLN A 106 -14.14 -12.57 -0.21
C GLN A 106 -12.88 -13.01 -0.94
N LYS A 107 -12.94 -14.18 -1.60
CA LYS A 107 -11.88 -14.63 -2.51
C LYS A 107 -11.58 -13.55 -3.54
N SER A 108 -10.30 -13.27 -3.77
CA SER A 108 -9.79 -12.28 -4.74
C SER A 108 -10.10 -10.80 -4.45
N LEU A 109 -10.49 -10.44 -3.22
CA LEU A 109 -10.75 -9.04 -2.83
C LEU A 109 -9.63 -8.09 -3.24
N ILE A 110 -8.39 -8.43 -2.92
CA ILE A 110 -7.21 -7.60 -3.24
C ILE A 110 -7.09 -7.40 -4.76
N SER A 111 -7.27 -8.44 -5.55
CA SER A 111 -7.24 -8.35 -7.02
C SER A 111 -8.36 -7.47 -7.56
N LYS A 112 -9.57 -7.54 -6.98
CA LYS A 112 -10.71 -6.69 -7.36
C LYS A 112 -10.46 -5.23 -7.00
N ILE A 113 -9.95 -4.96 -5.80
CA ILE A 113 -9.58 -3.61 -5.36
C ILE A 113 -8.50 -3.05 -6.29
N TYR A 114 -7.46 -3.83 -6.54
CA TYR A 114 -6.37 -3.44 -7.43
C TYR A 114 -6.86 -3.13 -8.84
N ASN A 115 -7.71 -3.99 -9.43
CA ASN A 115 -8.25 -3.75 -10.76
C ASN A 115 -9.14 -2.50 -10.82
N LYS A 116 -9.95 -2.24 -9.78
CA LYS A 116 -10.77 -1.02 -9.69
C LYS A 116 -9.91 0.24 -9.55
N LEU A 117 -8.86 0.21 -8.72
CA LEU A 117 -7.90 1.32 -8.62
C LEU A 117 -7.13 1.53 -9.93
N LEU A 118 -6.81 0.44 -10.63
CA LEU A 118 -6.10 0.49 -11.91
C LEU A 118 -6.96 1.07 -13.03
N THR A 119 -8.29 0.89 -12.99
CA THR A 119 -9.21 1.50 -13.95
C THR A 119 -9.45 2.99 -13.72
N ASP A 120 -9.13 3.52 -12.53
CA ASP A 120 -9.47 4.88 -12.12
C ASP A 120 -8.40 5.92 -12.45
N ASP A 121 -7.15 5.54 -12.72
CA ASP A 121 -6.05 6.51 -12.83
C ASP A 121 -5.36 6.55 -14.21
N SER A 122 -5.39 7.73 -14.84
CA SER A 122 -4.46 8.02 -15.95
C SER A 122 -4.02 9.48 -16.11
N SER A 123 -4.44 10.42 -15.26
CA SER A 123 -4.11 11.85 -15.47
C SER A 123 -3.25 12.48 -14.36
N HIS A 124 -3.38 12.05 -13.10
CA HIS A 124 -2.69 12.71 -11.99
C HIS A 124 -1.28 12.14 -11.72
N THR A 125 -1.07 10.85 -11.98
CA THR A 125 0.23 10.17 -11.81
C THR A 125 1.20 10.37 -12.98
N THR A 126 0.73 10.82 -14.15
CA THR A 126 1.59 10.98 -15.34
C THR A 126 2.63 12.09 -15.19
N LYS A 127 2.32 13.17 -14.48
CA LYS A 127 3.28 14.26 -14.21
C LYS A 127 4.37 13.82 -13.25
N ILE A 128 3.99 13.16 -12.15
CA ILE A 128 4.94 12.61 -11.17
C ILE A 128 5.81 11.55 -11.85
N LYS A 129 5.22 10.70 -12.68
CA LYS A 129 5.93 9.71 -13.50
C LYS A 129 6.97 10.37 -14.41
N ALA A 130 6.58 11.37 -15.19
CA ALA A 130 7.49 12.03 -16.12
C ALA A 130 8.66 12.71 -15.39
N ALA A 131 8.40 13.33 -14.22
CA ALA A 131 9.45 13.91 -13.38
C ALA A 131 10.43 12.84 -12.89
N TRP A 132 9.93 11.70 -12.40
CA TRP A 132 10.76 10.60 -11.91
C TRP A 132 11.56 9.93 -13.04
N GLU A 133 10.98 9.80 -14.23
CA GLU A 133 11.65 9.26 -15.41
C GLU A 133 12.79 10.17 -15.88
N ALA A 134 12.63 11.50 -15.78
CA ALA A 134 13.66 12.47 -16.08
C ALA A 134 14.80 12.49 -15.04
N GLU A 135 14.48 12.38 -13.75
CA GLU A 135 15.47 12.35 -12.66
C GLU A 135 16.33 11.08 -12.65
N LEU A 136 15.73 9.93 -12.96
CA LEU A 136 16.40 8.63 -12.87
C LEU A 136 17.23 8.26 -14.12
N ASP A 137 17.05 8.98 -15.24
CA ASP A 137 17.67 8.70 -16.55
C ASP A 137 17.71 7.19 -16.87
N TYR A 138 16.53 6.56 -16.81
CA TYR A 138 16.38 5.09 -16.86
C TYR A 138 16.98 4.45 -18.13
N ASN A 139 17.14 5.22 -19.20
CA ASN A 139 17.74 4.79 -20.47
C ASN A 139 19.22 4.44 -20.34
N ARG A 140 19.89 4.88 -19.27
CA ARG A 140 21.29 4.59 -18.99
C ARG A 140 21.54 3.17 -18.49
N TYR A 141 20.50 2.49 -18.01
CA TYR A 141 20.61 1.19 -17.36
C TYR A 141 20.11 0.06 -18.25
N ASN A 142 20.79 -1.09 -18.20
CA ASN A 142 20.32 -2.28 -18.90
C ASN A 142 19.13 -2.93 -18.17
N SER A 143 18.39 -3.80 -18.86
CA SER A 143 17.21 -4.50 -18.32
C SER A 143 17.50 -5.22 -16.97
N GLY A 144 18.66 -5.85 -16.84
CA GLY A 144 19.06 -6.52 -15.59
C GLY A 144 19.34 -5.57 -14.43
N GLN A 145 19.92 -4.40 -14.68
CA GLN A 145 20.15 -3.34 -13.70
C GLN A 145 18.84 -2.69 -13.27
N LEU A 146 17.92 -2.49 -14.22
CA LEU A 146 16.57 -1.99 -13.92
C LEU A 146 15.77 -2.96 -13.06
N ASP A 147 15.88 -4.27 -13.30
CA ASP A 147 15.28 -5.30 -12.43
C ASP A 147 15.82 -5.22 -10.99
N ILE A 148 17.13 -5.03 -10.83
CA ILE A 148 17.79 -4.91 -9.52
C ILE A 148 17.32 -3.63 -8.80
N LEU A 149 17.25 -2.52 -9.53
CA LEU A 149 16.74 -1.25 -9.02
C LEU A 149 15.27 -1.36 -8.60
N ALA A 150 14.45 -2.03 -9.40
CA ALA A 150 13.04 -2.29 -9.08
C ALA A 150 12.91 -3.15 -7.82
N PHE A 151 13.68 -4.24 -7.71
CA PHE A 151 13.66 -5.12 -6.53
C PHE A 151 14.08 -4.38 -5.25
N THR A 152 15.16 -3.61 -5.30
CA THR A 152 15.70 -2.91 -4.14
C THR A 152 14.85 -1.71 -3.71
N SER A 153 14.26 -1.00 -4.67
CA SER A 153 13.30 0.08 -4.40
C SER A 153 11.98 -0.44 -3.84
N LEU A 154 11.51 -1.62 -4.28
CA LEU A 154 10.36 -2.30 -3.69
C LEU A 154 10.57 -2.58 -2.19
N LEU A 155 11.77 -3.05 -1.82
CA LEU A 155 12.12 -3.28 -0.41
C LEU A 155 12.22 -1.98 0.39
N ALA A 156 12.71 -0.88 -0.23
CA ALA A 156 12.70 0.44 0.40
C ALA A 156 11.27 0.94 0.66
N ARG A 157 10.38 0.83 -0.33
CA ARG A 157 8.96 1.21 -0.20
C ARG A 157 8.26 0.36 0.85
N ARG A 158 8.51 -0.94 0.90
CA ARG A 158 8.00 -1.83 1.95
C ARG A 158 8.46 -1.36 3.34
N LEU A 159 9.72 -0.99 3.50
CA LEU A 159 10.24 -0.50 4.78
C LEU A 159 9.57 0.81 5.20
N LEU A 160 9.37 1.73 4.26
CA LEU A 160 8.63 2.97 4.49
C LEU A 160 7.18 2.69 4.90
N LEU A 161 6.49 1.78 4.21
CA LEU A 161 5.12 1.39 4.54
C LEU A 161 5.01 0.72 5.91
N LEU A 162 5.97 -0.09 6.34
CA LEU A 162 5.95 -0.68 7.68
C LEU A 162 6.16 0.35 8.79
N HIS A 163 6.95 1.39 8.52
CA HIS A 163 7.26 2.46 9.47
C HIS A 163 6.46 3.74 9.24
N TRP A 164 5.40 3.72 8.42
CA TRP A 164 4.71 4.95 8.01
C TRP A 164 4.05 5.74 9.14
N LYS A 165 3.72 5.08 10.26
CA LYS A 165 3.19 5.71 11.49
C LYS A 165 4.27 6.13 12.49
N SER A 166 5.53 5.77 12.25
CA SER A 166 6.65 6.09 13.12
C SER A 166 7.08 7.55 12.91
N LYS A 167 7.39 8.26 13.99
CA LYS A 167 7.98 9.61 13.93
C LYS A 167 9.43 9.60 13.43
N LYS A 168 10.10 8.43 13.48
CA LYS A 168 11.50 8.27 13.08
C LYS A 168 11.58 7.54 11.73
N ALA A 169 12.29 8.15 10.77
CA ALA A 169 12.56 7.57 9.47
C ALA A 169 13.36 6.25 9.60
N PRO A 170 13.08 5.24 8.75
CA PRO A 170 13.83 4.00 8.76
C PRO A 170 15.29 4.22 8.37
N SER A 171 16.21 3.54 9.07
CA SER A 171 17.65 3.66 8.81
C SER A 171 18.03 2.97 7.49
N ASN A 172 18.97 3.57 6.76
CA ASN A 172 19.56 2.97 5.56
C ASN A 172 20.18 1.59 5.85
N ALA A 173 20.75 1.39 7.05
CA ALA A 173 21.33 0.13 7.47
C ALA A 173 20.27 -0.97 7.58
N LYS A 174 19.05 -0.62 8.02
CA LYS A 174 17.93 -1.55 8.09
C LYS A 174 17.48 -1.98 6.70
N TRP A 175 17.36 -1.04 5.77
CA TRP A 175 17.06 -1.34 4.36
C TRP A 175 18.13 -2.26 3.75
N ARG A 176 19.42 -1.97 3.95
CA ARG A 176 20.52 -2.82 3.45
C ARG A 176 20.43 -4.25 4.01
N SER A 177 20.21 -4.39 5.31
CA SER A 177 20.03 -5.70 5.96
C SER A 177 18.85 -6.48 5.36
N ASP A 178 17.75 -5.78 5.07
CA ASP A 178 16.57 -6.40 4.47
C ASP A 178 16.86 -6.85 3.03
N VAL A 179 17.48 -6.00 2.21
CA VAL A 179 17.92 -6.38 0.85
C VAL A 179 18.78 -7.63 0.87
N MET A 180 19.81 -7.70 1.73
CA MET A 180 20.68 -8.87 1.83
C MET A 180 19.95 -10.13 2.31
N SER A 181 18.94 -9.99 3.17
CA SER A 181 18.11 -11.11 3.63
C SER A 181 17.21 -11.65 2.52
N PHE A 182 16.59 -10.76 1.74
CA PHE A 182 15.74 -11.13 0.61
C PHE A 182 16.55 -11.70 -0.56
N LEU A 183 17.81 -11.27 -0.76
CA LEU A 183 18.71 -11.88 -1.74
C LEU A 183 19.02 -13.35 -1.46
N LYS A 184 19.07 -13.76 -0.19
CA LYS A 184 19.22 -15.18 0.15
C LYS A 184 18.03 -16.02 -0.33
N LEU A 185 16.81 -15.48 -0.19
CA LEU A 185 15.60 -16.13 -0.68
C LEU A 185 15.60 -16.20 -2.21
N GLU A 186 16.07 -15.15 -2.86
CA GLU A 186 16.20 -15.13 -4.31
C GLU A 186 17.24 -16.14 -4.82
N LYS A 187 18.38 -16.25 -4.14
CA LYS A 187 19.39 -17.28 -4.44
C LYS A 187 18.82 -18.70 -4.31
N ILE A 188 18.05 -18.98 -3.25
CA ILE A 188 17.37 -20.27 -3.07
C ILE A 188 16.43 -20.55 -4.25
N LYS A 189 15.64 -19.55 -4.68
CA LYS A 189 14.75 -19.67 -5.84
C LYS A 189 15.52 -20.00 -7.12
N TYR A 190 16.62 -19.32 -7.40
CA TYR A 190 17.46 -19.61 -8.57
C TYR A 190 18.08 -21.01 -8.50
N SER A 191 18.49 -21.46 -7.30
CA SER A 191 19.01 -22.80 -7.09
C SER A 191 17.95 -23.88 -7.33
N LEU A 192 16.71 -23.67 -6.91
CA LEU A 192 15.59 -24.59 -7.17
C LEU A 192 15.24 -24.71 -8.65
N ARG A 193 15.56 -23.69 -9.46
CA ARG A 193 15.36 -23.69 -10.92
C ARG A 193 16.62 -24.14 -11.68
N GLY A 194 17.65 -24.64 -11.00
CA GLY A 194 18.91 -25.08 -11.62
C GLY A 194 19.77 -23.95 -12.18
N GLY A 195 19.48 -22.69 -11.82
CA GLY A 195 20.08 -21.48 -12.42
C GLY A 195 21.00 -20.70 -11.48
N THR A 196 21.79 -21.37 -10.64
CA THR A 196 22.66 -20.69 -9.66
C THR A 196 23.73 -19.81 -10.33
N SER A 197 24.23 -20.19 -11.51
CA SER A 197 25.15 -19.36 -12.31
C SER A 197 24.47 -18.06 -12.77
N MET A 198 23.22 -18.16 -13.23
CA MET A 198 22.41 -17.01 -13.66
C MET A 198 22.14 -16.02 -12.54
N PHE A 199 22.02 -16.49 -11.29
CA PHE A 199 21.91 -15.62 -10.13
C PHE A 199 23.14 -14.71 -10.00
N TYR A 200 24.35 -15.29 -10.04
CA TYR A 200 25.56 -14.49 -9.93
C TYR A 200 25.74 -13.60 -11.16
N THR A 201 25.48 -14.07 -12.38
CA THR A 201 25.55 -13.19 -13.56
C THR A 201 24.66 -11.94 -13.43
N LYS A 202 23.47 -12.08 -12.82
CA LYS A 202 22.56 -10.95 -12.59
C LYS A 202 22.99 -10.09 -11.39
N TRP A 203 23.22 -10.71 -10.23
CA TRP A 203 23.37 -10.00 -8.96
C TRP A 203 24.82 -9.66 -8.57
N GLN A 204 25.84 -10.21 -9.25
CA GLN A 204 27.24 -9.97 -8.91
C GLN A 204 27.63 -8.48 -8.95
N PRO A 205 27.25 -7.68 -9.97
CA PRO A 205 27.60 -6.25 -9.99
C PRO A 205 27.06 -5.50 -8.77
N PHE A 206 25.86 -5.87 -8.32
CA PHE A 206 25.23 -5.32 -7.14
C PHE A 206 25.94 -5.76 -5.85
N LEU A 207 26.27 -7.05 -5.73
CA LEU A 207 27.00 -7.57 -4.57
C LEU A 207 28.39 -6.92 -4.44
N THR A 208 29.12 -6.76 -5.54
CA THR A 208 30.42 -6.09 -5.56
C THR A 208 30.31 -4.62 -5.13
N PHE A 209 29.30 -3.90 -5.64
CA PHE A 209 29.03 -2.51 -5.22
C PHE A 209 28.65 -2.40 -3.74
N PHE A 210 27.85 -3.33 -3.21
CA PHE A 210 27.48 -3.32 -1.80
C PHE A 210 28.64 -3.71 -0.88
N GLN A 211 29.52 -4.60 -1.33
CA GLN A 211 30.75 -4.92 -0.61
C GLN A 211 31.69 -3.71 -0.57
N SER A 212 31.88 -2.98 -1.68
CA SER A 212 32.71 -1.77 -1.67
C SER A 212 32.13 -0.67 -0.78
N LEU A 213 30.80 -0.53 -0.71
CA LEU A 213 30.14 0.39 0.21
C LEU A 213 30.32 0.00 1.69
N ALA A 214 30.39 -1.29 2.01
CA ALA A 214 30.63 -1.75 3.38
C ALA A 214 32.04 -1.37 3.86
N PHE A 215 33.04 -1.48 2.96
CA PHE A 215 34.42 -1.06 3.23
C PHE A 215 34.57 0.46 3.44
N LEU A 216 33.75 1.29 2.81
CA LEU A 216 33.78 2.75 2.96
C LEU A 216 33.10 3.26 4.24
N SER A 217 32.43 2.39 5.00
CA SER A 217 31.74 2.76 6.25
C SER A 217 32.54 2.49 7.52
N THR A 218 33.79 2.05 7.37
CA THR A 218 34.71 1.70 8.47
C THR A 218 35.87 2.68 8.67
N ASP A 219 35.87 3.82 7.97
CA ASP A 219 36.77 4.96 8.19
C ASP A 219 36.01 6.16 8.79
#